data_AF-A0A7C5FPP9-F1
#
_entry.id   AF-A0A7C5FPP9-F1
#
_cell.length_a   1.000
_cell.length_b   1.000
_cell.length_c   1.000
_cell.angle_alpha   90.00
_cell.angle_beta   90.00
_cell.angle_gamma   90.00
#
_symmetry.space_group_name_H-M   'P 1'
#
loop_
_entity.id
_entity.type
_entity.pdbx_description
1 polymer ?
#
loop_
_entity_poly.entity_id
_entity_poly.type
_entity_poly.pdbx_seq_one_letter_code
_entity_poly.pdbx_strand_id
1 'polypeptide(L)' 'MPIDKICGMKVKEDTPYKSQFQGKTFYFCSAGCKETFDKNPLKNSR' A
#
# COMPACT_ATOMS: atom_id res chain seq x y z
N MET A 1 9.77 0.57 8.70
CA MET A 1 9.23 1.49 7.67
C MET A 1 8.58 0.67 6.58
N PRO A 2 7.25 0.66 6.48
CA PRO A 2 6.55 -0.02 5.40
C PRO A 2 6.97 0.53 4.04
N ILE A 3 6.99 -0.33 3.03
CA ILE A 3 7.34 0.03 1.66
C ILE A 3 6.06 -0.05 0.83
N ASP A 4 5.75 1.03 0.13
CA ASP A 4 4.63 1.09 -0.80
C ASP A 4 4.85 0.05 -1.92
N LYS A 5 3.92 -0.90 -2.06
CA LYS A 5 4.01 -1.97 -3.06
C LYS A 5 3.72 -1.53 -4.49
N ILE A 6 3.26 -0.29 -4.68
CA ILE A 6 2.99 0.30 -6.00
C ILE A 6 4.23 1.02 -6.52
N CYS A 7 4.82 1.90 -5.70
CA CYS A 7 5.90 2.79 -6.14
C CYS A 7 7.28 2.47 -5.51
N GLY A 8 7.35 1.56 -4.55
CA GLY A 8 8.60 1.19 -3.87
C GLY A 8 9.14 2.25 -2.89
N MET A 9 8.39 3.32 -2.63
CA MET A 9 8.79 4.34 -1.67
C MET A 9 8.68 3.85 -0.22
N LYS A 10 9.56 4.36 0.64
CA LYS A 10 9.43 4.18 2.09
C LYS A 10 8.30 5.06 2.61
N VAL A 11 7.36 4.45 3.31
CA VAL A 11 6.19 5.10 3.89
C VAL A 11 6.33 5.13 5.41
N LYS A 12 5.82 6.18 6.04
CA LYS A 12 5.71 6.27 7.50
C LYS A 12 4.46 5.54 7.96
N GLU A 13 4.51 4.89 9.11
CA GLU A 13 3.34 4.17 9.67
C GLU A 13 2.18 5.10 10.04
N ASP A 14 2.46 6.39 10.20
CA ASP A 14 1.48 7.47 10.44
C ASP A 14 0.78 7.96 9.16
N THR A 15 0.94 7.26 8.03
CA THR A 15 0.21 7.62 6.81
C THR A 15 -1.30 7.38 6.99
N PRO A 16 -2.17 8.31 6.55
CA PRO A 16 -3.59 8.05 6.46
C PRO A 16 -3.91 7.05 5.33
N TYR A 17 -2.99 6.85 4.39
CA TYR A 17 -3.18 5.97 3.24
C TYR A 17 -2.79 4.53 3.59
N LYS A 18 -3.75 3.77 4.12
CA LYS A 18 -3.59 2.36 4.47
C LYS A 18 -4.78 1.52 4.02
N SER A 19 -4.50 0.26 3.67
CA SER A 19 -5.54 -0.73 3.33
C SER A 19 -5.25 -2.05 4.04
N GLN A 20 -6.31 -2.72 4.51
CA GLN A 20 -6.20 -4.08 5.03
C GLN A 20 -6.52 -5.08 3.92
N PHE A 21 -5.61 -6.03 3.69
CA PHE A 21 -5.79 -7.10 2.73
C PHE A 21 -5.24 -8.41 3.30
N GLN A 22 -6.05 -9.48 3.29
CA GLN A 22 -5.70 -10.79 3.84
C GLN A 22 -5.18 -10.74 5.30
N GLY A 23 -5.76 -9.89 6.14
CA GLY A 23 -5.33 -9.71 7.53
C GLY A 23 -3.99 -8.98 7.70
N LYS A 24 -3.42 -8.41 6.63
CA LYS A 24 -2.22 -7.58 6.66
C LYS A 24 -2.57 -6.13 6.35
N THR A 25 -1.97 -5.20 7.10
CA THR A 25 -2.08 -3.76 6.84
C THR A 25 -0.98 -3.33 5.88
N PHE A 26 -1.37 -2.77 4.74
CA PHE A 26 -0.49 -2.16 3.74
C PHE A 26 -0.55 -0.64 3.87
N TYR A 27 0.60 0.01 3.67
CA TYR A 27 0.76 1.46 3.79
C TYR A 27 1.23 2.03 2.46
N PHE A 28 0.68 3.18 2.10
CA PHE A 28 0.90 3.83 0.80
C PHE A 28 1.41 5.25 0.98
N CYS A 29 2.21 5.71 0.03
CA CYS A 29 2.76 7.06 0.01
C CYS A 29 1.69 8.11 -0.35
N SER A 30 0.61 7.69 -1.01
CA SER A 30 -0.42 8.56 -1.56
C SER A 30 -1.75 7.82 -1.74
N ALA A 31 -2.83 8.60 -1.88
CA ALA A 31 -4.15 8.07 -2.22
C ALA A 31 -4.16 7.27 -3.53
N GLY A 32 -3.43 7.73 -4.56
CA GLY A 32 -3.37 7.03 -5.85
C GLY A 32 -2.72 5.64 -5.76
N CYS A 33 -1.69 5.48 -4.92
CA CYS A 33 -1.09 4.17 -4.67
C CYS A 33 -2.06 3.26 -3.89
N LYS A 34 -2.76 3.80 -2.89
CA LYS A 34 -3.82 3.08 -2.17
C LYS A 34 -4.92 2.60 -3.11
N GLU A 35 -5.46 3.48 -3.97
CA GLU A 35 -6.51 3.11 -4.93
C GLU A 35 -6.03 2.08 -5.96
N THR A 36 -4.79 2.20 -6.42
CA THR A 36 -4.19 1.22 -7.34
C THR A 36 -4.09 -0.15 -6.68
N PHE A 37 -3.68 -0.19 -5.41
CA PHE A 37 -3.66 -1.41 -4.62
C PHE A 37 -5.07 -1.95 -4.38
N ASP A 38 -6.04 -1.13 -3.99
CA ASP A 38 -7.42 -1.56 -3.74
C ASP A 38 -8.09 -2.12 -5.01
N LYS A 39 -7.78 -1.56 -6.18
CA LYS A 39 -8.27 -2.05 -7.48
C LYS A 39 -7.65 -3.40 -7.86
N ASN A 40 -6.40 -3.67 -7.48
CA ASN A 40 -5.76 -4.95 -7.76
C ASN A 40 -4.67 -5.32 -6.74
N PRO A 41 -5.05 -5.85 -5.56
CA PRO A 41 -4.12 -6.09 -4.47
C PRO A 41 -3.20 -7.31 -4.71
N LEU A 42 -3.56 -8.17 -5.68
CA LEU A 42 -2.83 -9.41 -6.01
C LEU A 42 -1.80 -9.24 -7.13
N LYS A 43 -1.76 -8.09 -7.81
CA LYS A 43 -0.89 -7.91 -8.99
C LYS A 43 0.59 -7.70 -8.65
N ASN A 44 0.92 -7.33 -7.42
CA ASN A 44 2.26 -6.86 -7.03
C ASN A 44 3.02 -7.86 -6.13
N SER A 45 2.67 -9.15 -6.19
CA SER A 45 3.27 -10.23 -5.38
C SER A 45 4.02 -11.27 -6.23
N ARG A 46 4.79 -10.82 -7.24
CA ARG A 46 5.82 -11.65 -7.89
C ARG A 46 7.20 -11.12 -7.56
#